data_AF-A0A6A6C5T4-F1
#
_entry.id   AF-A0A6A6C5T4-F1
#
_cell.length_a   1.000
_cell.length_b   1.000
_cell.length_c   1.000
_cell.angle_alpha   90.00
_cell.angle_beta   90.00
_cell.angle_gamma   90.00
#
_symmetry.space_group_name_H-M   'P 1'
#
loop_
_entity.id
_entity.type
_entity.pdbx_description
1 polymer ?
#
loop_
_entity_poly.entity_id
_entity_poly.type
_entity_poly.pdbx_seq_one_letter_code
_entity_poly.pdbx_strand_id
1 'polypeptide(L)'
;MCSDLFATETRAYVVLQSLQGKQIPKLYSTVTLPLDTGSQVVSSKAGAENFLTISGILIEYISGPTSSDMAEVIPRESWQVLIDQAVQIVRSYSRLGILNKDSEADWGRAKSGEDEEGAIGAVMTTRLAKLDFQLEYTPSYEWIQYAARE
;
A
#
# COMPACT_ATOMS: atom_id res chain seq x y z
N MET A 1 -7.69 -11.14 -13.45
CA MET A 1 -7.98 -10.40 -12.20
C MET A 1 -6.96 -10.70 -11.10
N CYS A 2 -6.81 -11.91 -10.55
CA CYS A 2 -5.77 -12.20 -9.53
C CYS A 2 -4.34 -12.24 -10.08
N SER A 3 -4.14 -12.83 -11.27
CA SER A 3 -2.82 -12.86 -11.94
C SER A 3 -2.30 -11.46 -12.26
N ASP A 4 -3.20 -10.53 -12.60
CA ASP A 4 -2.85 -9.14 -12.93
C ASP A 4 -2.44 -8.37 -11.69
N LEU A 5 -3.10 -8.61 -10.54
CA LEU A 5 -2.71 -8.05 -9.25
C LEU A 5 -1.33 -8.57 -8.84
N PHE A 6 -1.08 -9.88 -8.93
CA PHE A 6 0.23 -10.47 -8.65
C PHE A 6 1.34 -9.88 -9.54
N ALA A 7 1.11 -9.77 -10.85
CA ALA A 7 2.08 -9.21 -11.79
C ALA A 7 2.31 -7.71 -11.57
N THR A 8 1.27 -6.98 -11.17
CA THR A 8 1.36 -5.55 -10.85
C THR A 8 2.14 -5.34 -9.56
N GLU A 9 1.81 -6.08 -8.51
CA GLU A 9 2.49 -6.01 -7.21
C GLU A 9 3.98 -6.40 -7.33
N THR A 10 4.28 -7.49 -8.03
CA THR A 10 5.67 -7.93 -8.25
C THR A 10 6.48 -6.86 -8.98
N ARG A 11 5.89 -6.22 -10.00
CA ARG A 11 6.54 -5.10 -10.70
C ARG A 11 6.73 -3.89 -9.78
N ALA A 12 5.76 -3.59 -8.91
CA ALA A 12 5.90 -2.51 -7.94
C ALA A 12 7.11 -2.76 -7.03
N TYR A 13 7.27 -3.97 -6.46
CA TYR A 13 8.44 -4.30 -5.65
C TYR A 13 9.77 -4.21 -6.41
N VAL A 14 9.80 -4.55 -7.70
CA VAL A 14 11.00 -4.35 -8.54
C VAL A 14 11.36 -2.87 -8.66
N VAL A 15 10.38 -2.00 -8.90
CA VAL A 15 10.60 -0.55 -8.96
C VAL A 15 11.05 0.01 -7.61
N LEU A 16 10.51 -0.54 -6.51
CA LEU A 16 10.79 -0.11 -5.14
C LEU A 16 12.07 -0.69 -4.54
N GLN A 17 12.91 -1.37 -5.33
CA GLN A 17 14.11 -2.06 -4.85
C GLN A 17 15.02 -1.18 -3.97
N SER A 18 15.13 0.12 -4.26
CA SER A 18 15.97 1.06 -3.50
C SER A 18 15.44 1.40 -2.10
N LEU A 19 14.13 1.24 -1.89
CA LEU A 19 13.39 1.53 -0.65
C LEU A 19 13.17 0.29 0.22
N GLN A 20 13.33 -0.91 -0.35
CA GLN A 20 13.13 -2.18 0.35
C GLN A 20 14.11 -2.34 1.53
N GLY A 21 13.59 -2.82 2.66
CA GLY A 21 14.34 -3.02 3.90
C GLY A 21 14.71 -1.74 4.65
N LYS A 22 14.20 -0.59 4.20
CA LYS A 22 14.41 0.71 4.84
C LYS A 22 13.07 1.36 5.16
N GLN A 23 12.28 1.59 4.13
CA GLN A 23 10.99 2.29 4.18
C GLN A 23 9.83 1.39 3.76
N ILE A 24 10.13 0.34 2.97
CA ILE A 24 9.17 -0.62 2.44
C ILE A 24 9.66 -2.03 2.81
N PRO A 25 8.78 -2.99 3.12
CA PRO A 25 9.18 -4.38 3.37
C PRO A 25 10.01 -4.97 2.23
N LYS A 26 10.93 -5.89 2.54
CA LYS A 26 11.65 -6.64 1.48
C LYS A 26 10.74 -7.66 0.82
N LEU A 27 10.84 -7.78 -0.50
CA LEU A 27 10.35 -8.94 -1.24
C LEU A 27 11.42 -10.03 -1.21
N TYR A 28 11.12 -11.16 -0.58
CA TYR A 28 12.03 -12.31 -0.54
C TYR A 28 11.88 -13.21 -1.77
N SER A 29 10.65 -13.50 -2.18
CA SER A 29 10.41 -14.41 -3.30
C SER A 29 8.98 -14.34 -3.84
N THR A 30 8.76 -14.91 -5.03
CA THR A 30 7.44 -15.23 -5.57
C THR A 30 7.20 -16.73 -5.46
N VAL A 31 5.97 -17.12 -5.16
CA VAL A 31 5.58 -18.52 -4.95
C VAL A 31 4.43 -18.86 -5.89
N THR A 32 4.48 -20.04 -6.49
CA THR A 32 3.38 -20.58 -7.30
C THR A 32 3.04 -21.97 -6.79
N LEU A 33 1.80 -22.16 -6.35
CA LEU A 33 1.30 -23.43 -5.85
C LEU A 33 0.30 -24.01 -6.85
N PRO A 34 0.53 -25.24 -7.35
CA PRO A 34 -0.48 -25.94 -8.14
C PRO A 34 -1.64 -26.36 -7.23
N LEU A 35 -2.87 -26.21 -7.73
CA LEU A 35 -4.08 -26.71 -7.10
C LEU A 35 -4.35 -28.13 -7.59
N ASP A 36 -4.15 -29.11 -6.72
CA ASP A 36 -4.58 -30.48 -6.98
C ASP A 36 -6.10 -30.57 -6.87
N THR A 37 -6.79 -30.33 -7.98
CA THR A 37 -8.21 -30.69 -8.10
C THR A 37 -8.31 -32.20 -8.15
N GLY A 38 -8.57 -32.82 -6.99
CA GLY A 38 -8.72 -34.27 -6.81
C GLY A 38 -9.93 -34.91 -7.50
N SER A 39 -10.32 -34.47 -8.72
CA SER A 39 -11.40 -35.08 -9.48
C SER A 39 -10.98 -35.30 -10.92
N GLN A 40 -10.89 -36.58 -11.28
CA GLN A 40 -10.82 -37.00 -12.67
C GLN A 40 -12.06 -36.53 -13.42
N VAL A 41 -11.93 -35.48 -14.22
CA VAL A 41 -12.83 -35.27 -15.37
C VAL A 41 -12.01 -34.82 -16.57
N VAL A 42 -11.91 -35.76 -17.50
CA VAL A 42 -11.55 -35.73 -18.92
C VAL A 42 -11.54 -34.33 -19.59
N SER A 43 -10.39 -34.04 -20.22
CA SER A 43 -10.10 -33.09 -21.31
C SER A 43 -11.20 -32.11 -21.75
N SER A 44 -10.88 -30.81 -21.73
CA SER A 44 -10.52 -30.04 -22.95
C SER A 44 -10.64 -28.53 -22.74
N LYS A 45 -9.54 -27.81 -23.02
CA LYS A 45 -9.43 -26.49 -23.69
C LYS A 45 -8.21 -25.73 -23.15
N ALA A 46 -7.36 -25.26 -24.08
CA ALA A 46 -6.13 -24.48 -23.87
C ALA A 46 -6.39 -23.06 -23.31
N GLY A 47 -7.19 -22.96 -22.24
CA GLY A 47 -7.54 -21.72 -21.55
C GLY A 47 -7.88 -21.91 -20.07
N ALA A 48 -7.75 -23.13 -19.53
CA ALA A 48 -8.09 -23.45 -18.13
C ALA A 48 -6.87 -23.46 -17.18
N GLU A 49 -5.64 -23.31 -17.70
CA GLU A 49 -4.41 -23.53 -16.92
C GLU A 49 -4.16 -22.43 -15.88
N ASN A 50 -4.72 -21.24 -16.08
CA ASN A 50 -4.54 -20.10 -15.16
C ASN A 50 -5.38 -20.21 -13.87
N PHE A 51 -6.34 -21.14 -13.80
CA PHE A 51 -7.19 -21.34 -12.61
C PHE A 51 -6.66 -22.42 -11.67
N LEU A 52 -5.65 -23.18 -12.10
CA LEU A 52 -5.08 -24.28 -11.33
C LEU A 52 -3.79 -23.88 -10.60
N THR A 53 -3.46 -22.59 -10.57
CA THR A 53 -2.24 -22.07 -9.92
C THR A 53 -2.57 -20.89 -9.03
N ILE A 54 -2.12 -20.96 -7.78
CA ILE A 54 -2.15 -19.83 -6.84
C ILE A 54 -0.77 -19.19 -6.85
N SER A 55 -0.69 -17.96 -7.36
CA SER A 55 0.52 -17.13 -7.28
C SER A 55 0.48 -16.24 -6.05
N GLY A 56 1.59 -16.17 -5.33
CA GLY A 56 1.75 -15.35 -4.13
C GLY A 56 3.15 -14.73 -4.05
N ILE A 57 3.31 -13.79 -3.13
CA ILE A 57 4.59 -13.15 -2.82
C ILE A 57 4.94 -13.39 -1.35
N LEU A 58 6.23 -13.59 -1.09
CA LEU A 58 6.78 -13.68 0.26
C LEU A 58 7.49 -12.37 0.58
N ILE A 59 6.98 -11.64 1.57
CA ILE A 59 7.51 -10.35 2.01
C ILE A 59 7.99 -10.39 3.45
N GLU A 60 8.84 -9.43 3.81
CA GLU A 60 9.35 -9.22 5.16
C GLU A 60 8.22 -8.97 6.15
N TYR A 61 8.23 -9.72 7.24
CA TYR A 61 7.32 -9.50 8.35
C TYR A 61 7.84 -8.35 9.22
N ILE A 62 7.04 -7.31 9.39
CA ILE A 62 7.34 -6.19 10.27
C ILE A 62 6.60 -6.40 11.59
N SER A 63 7.35 -6.67 12.66
CA SER A 63 6.79 -6.76 14.01
C SER A 63 6.53 -5.36 14.56
N GLY A 64 5.36 -5.14 15.14
CA GLY A 64 5.06 -3.89 15.83
C GLY A 64 3.58 -3.54 15.84
N PRO A 65 3.22 -2.39 16.45
CA PRO A 65 1.87 -1.89 16.44
C PRO A 65 1.42 -1.56 15.00
N THR A 66 0.15 -1.83 14.71
CA THR A 66 -0.46 -1.44 13.44
C THR A 66 -0.87 0.04 13.47
N SER A 67 -1.22 0.61 12.31
CA SER A 67 -1.75 1.98 12.27
C SER A 67 -3.03 2.13 13.12
N SER A 68 -3.81 1.05 13.27
CA SER A 68 -5.04 1.04 14.07
C SER A 68 -4.75 1.06 15.58
N ASP A 69 -3.70 0.37 16.02
CA ASP A 69 -3.35 0.22 17.45
C ASP A 69 -2.36 1.30 17.92
N MET A 70 -1.92 2.16 16.98
CA MET A 70 -0.92 3.20 17.21
C MET A 70 -1.30 4.11 18.39
N ALA A 71 -2.57 4.50 18.49
CA ALA A 71 -3.05 5.42 19.51
C ALA A 71 -2.98 4.84 20.94
N GLU A 72 -2.97 3.52 21.08
CA GLU A 72 -2.96 2.83 22.36
C GLU A 72 -1.53 2.50 22.82
N VAL A 73 -0.64 2.23 21.86
CA VAL A 73 0.72 1.71 22.13
C VAL A 73 1.78 2.81 22.04
N ILE A 74 1.58 3.83 21.21
CA ILE A 74 2.61 4.81 20.90
C ILE A 74 2.37 6.13 21.66
N PRO A 75 3.37 6.65 22.39
CA PRO A 75 3.27 7.94 23.06
C PRO A 75 2.97 9.09 22.08
N ARG A 76 2.11 10.01 22.50
CA ARG A 76 1.59 11.12 21.68
C ARG A 76 2.69 12.04 21.15
N GLU A 77 3.73 12.25 21.95
CA GLU A 77 4.91 13.02 21.60
C GLU A 77 5.65 12.48 20.37
N SER A 78 5.45 11.20 20.02
CA SER A 78 6.06 10.58 18.85
C SER A 78 5.18 10.64 17.60
N TRP A 79 3.90 11.03 17.74
CA TRP A 79 2.95 10.95 16.63
C TRP A 79 3.33 11.87 15.48
N GLN A 80 3.72 13.12 15.75
CA GLN A 80 4.13 14.06 14.70
C GLN A 80 5.25 13.47 13.84
N VAL A 81 6.32 12.97 14.47
CA VAL A 81 7.48 12.39 13.78
C VAL A 81 7.08 11.18 12.94
N LEU A 82 6.18 10.32 13.44
CA LEU A 82 5.72 9.14 12.73
C LEU A 82 4.86 9.49 11.51
N ILE A 83 3.97 10.47 11.63
CA ILE A 83 3.16 10.93 10.50
C ILE A 83 4.05 11.59 9.45
N ASP A 84 5.01 12.42 9.87
CA ASP A 84 5.98 13.03 8.94
C ASP A 84 6.76 11.96 8.19
N GLN A 85 7.22 10.91 8.88
CA GLN A 85 7.88 9.77 8.25
C GLN A 85 6.96 9.03 7.26
N ALA A 86 5.70 8.78 7.62
CA ALA A 86 4.74 8.14 6.73
C ALA A 86 4.53 8.96 5.45
N VAL A 87 4.38 10.28 5.56
CA VAL A 87 4.27 11.19 4.41
C VAL A 87 5.53 11.11 3.54
N GLN A 88 6.73 11.10 4.13
CA GLN A 88 7.97 10.99 3.35
C GLN A 88 8.09 9.66 2.59
N ILE A 89 7.63 8.55 3.18
CA ILE A 89 7.62 7.24 2.51
C ILE A 89 6.71 7.30 1.28
N VAL A 90 5.51 7.89 1.44
CA VAL A 90 4.55 8.04 0.34
C VAL A 90 5.08 8.90 -0.78
N ARG A 91 5.67 10.04 -0.46
CA ARG A 91 6.38 10.87 -1.45
C ARG A 91 7.48 10.09 -2.17
N SER A 92 8.23 9.26 -1.44
CA SER A 92 9.36 8.51 -1.99
C SER A 92 8.94 7.50 -3.04
N TYR A 93 7.91 6.69 -2.77
CA TYR A 93 7.44 5.72 -3.78
C TYR A 93 6.56 6.37 -4.86
N SER A 94 5.85 7.46 -4.56
CA SER A 94 5.06 8.21 -5.55
C SER A 94 5.94 8.82 -6.64
N ARG A 95 7.13 9.33 -6.27
CA ARG A 95 8.15 9.80 -7.23
C ARG A 95 8.66 8.71 -8.18
N LEU A 96 8.52 7.44 -7.80
CA LEU A 96 8.87 6.28 -8.62
C LEU A 96 7.70 5.83 -9.53
N GLY A 97 6.60 6.57 -9.54
CA GLY A 97 5.41 6.25 -10.33
C GLY A 97 4.57 5.12 -9.76
N ILE A 98 4.76 4.77 -8.48
CA ILE A 98 3.96 3.77 -7.79
C ILE A 98 2.77 4.44 -7.10
N LEU A 99 1.59 3.84 -7.28
CA LEU A 99 0.34 4.28 -6.65
C LEU A 99 -0.21 3.11 -5.81
N ASN A 100 -0.38 3.34 -4.51
CA ASN A 100 -0.99 2.37 -3.61
C ASN A 100 -2.52 2.45 -3.71
N LYS A 101 -3.13 1.52 -4.42
CA LYS A 101 -4.60 1.44 -4.57
C LYS A 101 -5.22 0.69 -3.38
N ASP A 102 -5.21 1.33 -2.21
CA ASP A 102 -5.98 0.81 -1.08
C ASP A 102 -7.47 1.21 -1.18
N SER A 103 -8.34 0.36 -0.62
CA SER A 103 -9.80 0.42 -0.77
C SER A 103 -10.57 0.77 0.51
N GLU A 104 -9.89 1.16 1.58
CA GLU A 104 -10.58 1.67 2.77
C GLU A 104 -11.54 2.81 2.36
N ALA A 105 -12.83 2.71 2.69
CA ALA A 105 -13.85 3.64 2.17
C ALA A 105 -13.57 5.11 2.54
N ASP A 106 -12.91 5.35 3.68
CA ASP A 106 -12.46 6.68 4.10
C ASP A 106 -11.22 7.14 3.32
N TRP A 107 -10.32 6.22 3.00
CA TRP A 107 -9.17 6.45 2.13
C TRP A 107 -9.59 6.76 0.69
N GLY A 108 -10.53 6.00 0.13
CA GLY A 108 -11.05 6.20 -1.22
C GLY A 108 -11.76 7.55 -1.41
N ARG A 109 -12.46 8.04 -0.37
CA ARG A 109 -13.09 9.38 -0.38
C ARG A 109 -12.08 10.51 -0.24
N ALA A 110 -11.05 10.36 0.59
CA ALA A 110 -9.97 11.36 0.69
C ALA A 110 -9.17 11.43 -0.61
N LYS A 111 -8.91 10.28 -1.24
CA LYS A 111 -8.17 10.14 -2.49
C LYS A 111 -8.92 10.62 -3.73
N SER A 112 -10.24 10.82 -3.68
CA SER A 112 -11.01 11.32 -4.83
C SER A 112 -10.84 12.83 -5.10
N GLY A 113 -10.18 13.56 -4.20
CA GLY A 113 -9.89 14.99 -4.37
C GLY A 113 -8.42 15.39 -4.11
N GLU A 114 -7.59 14.50 -3.59
CA GLU A 114 -6.22 14.77 -3.15
C GLU A 114 -5.25 13.69 -3.66
N ASP A 115 -3.96 14.02 -3.77
CA ASP A 115 -2.91 13.01 -4.00
C ASP A 115 -2.70 12.13 -2.73
N GLU A 116 -1.85 11.10 -2.79
CA GLU A 116 -1.70 10.17 -1.65
C GLU A 116 -1.15 10.86 -0.40
N GLU A 117 -0.33 11.89 -0.59
CA GLU A 117 0.19 12.71 0.50
C GLU A 117 -0.94 13.52 1.15
N GLY A 118 -1.76 14.21 0.35
CA GLY A 118 -2.91 14.97 0.81
C GLY A 118 -3.94 14.09 1.50
N ALA A 119 -4.17 12.89 0.98
CA ALA A 119 -5.05 11.89 1.61
C ALA A 119 -4.55 11.47 3.00
N ILE A 120 -3.24 11.21 3.17
CA ILE A 120 -2.65 10.89 4.49
C ILE A 120 -2.79 12.07 5.44
N GLY A 121 -2.44 13.27 5.00
CA GLY A 121 -2.56 14.48 5.81
C GLY A 121 -3.98 14.69 6.32
N ALA A 122 -4.97 14.58 5.43
CA ALA A 122 -6.39 14.76 5.78
C ALA A 122 -6.92 13.67 6.73
N VAL A 123 -6.61 12.40 6.44
CA VAL A 123 -7.05 11.26 7.26
C VAL A 123 -6.41 11.32 8.65
N MET A 124 -5.10 11.57 8.72
CA MET A 124 -4.39 11.63 10.00
C MET A 124 -4.81 12.86 10.81
N THR A 125 -4.99 14.02 10.20
CA THR A 125 -5.55 15.20 10.88
C THR A 125 -6.89 14.87 11.53
N THR A 126 -7.79 14.21 10.79
CA THR A 126 -9.12 13.83 11.30
C THR A 126 -9.04 12.78 12.42
N ARG A 127 -8.21 11.74 12.25
CA ARG A 127 -8.05 10.66 13.23
C ARG A 127 -7.42 11.16 14.53
N LEU A 128 -6.40 12.01 14.43
CA LEU A 128 -5.67 12.53 15.58
C LEU A 128 -6.43 13.64 16.31
N ALA A 129 -7.22 14.45 15.60
CA ALA A 129 -8.09 15.45 16.23
C ALA A 129 -9.13 14.81 17.17
N LYS A 130 -9.66 13.61 16.83
CA LYS A 130 -10.55 12.83 17.72
C LYS A 130 -9.88 12.39 19.01
N LEU A 131 -8.54 12.44 19.05
CA LEU A 131 -7.74 12.11 20.21
C LEU A 131 -7.23 13.38 20.90
N ASP A 132 -7.75 14.58 20.61
CA ASP A 132 -7.23 15.86 21.13
C ASP A 132 -5.76 16.13 20.74
N PHE A 133 -5.32 15.63 19.58
CA PHE A 133 -4.01 15.93 19.02
C PHE A 133 -4.14 16.75 17.74
N GLN A 134 -3.49 17.91 17.71
CA GLN A 134 -3.42 18.75 16.51
C GLN A 134 -2.15 18.41 15.73
N LEU A 135 -2.34 17.84 14.54
CA LEU A 135 -1.26 17.55 13.62
C LEU A 135 -0.80 18.84 12.94
N GLU A 136 0.50 19.14 13.03
CA GLU A 136 1.12 20.19 12.23
C GLU A 136 1.50 19.61 10.86
N TYR A 137 0.59 19.72 9.89
CA TYR A 137 0.81 19.20 8.54
C TYR A 137 0.75 20.32 7.50
N THR A 138 1.80 20.43 6.70
CA THR A 138 1.83 21.33 5.53
C THR A 138 2.01 20.49 4.26
N PRO A 139 1.02 20.47 3.34
CA PRO A 139 1.13 19.75 2.07
C PRO A 139 2.23 20.36 1.18
N SER A 140 2.90 19.51 0.40
CA SER A 140 4.02 19.91 -0.47
C SER A 140 3.57 20.60 -1.77
N TYR A 141 2.31 20.37 -2.18
CA TYR A 141 1.73 20.83 -3.45
C TYR A 141 2.53 20.43 -4.71
N GLU A 142 3.52 19.53 -4.59
CA GLU A 142 4.43 19.16 -5.69
C GLU A 142 3.68 18.57 -6.89
N TRP A 143 2.53 17.95 -6.67
CA TRP A 143 1.76 17.25 -7.70
C TRP A 143 0.50 17.99 -8.18
N ILE A 144 0.24 19.22 -7.69
CA ILE A 144 -0.94 20.02 -8.11
C ILE A 144 -1.01 20.16 -9.64
N GLN A 145 0.14 20.24 -10.33
CA GLN A 145 0.19 20.40 -11.78
C GLN A 145 -0.30 19.16 -12.55
N TYR A 146 -0.29 17.98 -11.92
CA TYR A 146 -0.78 16.74 -12.51
C TYR A 146 -2.25 16.46 -12.17
N ALA A 147 -2.81 17.11 -11.14
CA ALA A 147 -4.22 17.00 -10.76
C ALA A 147 -5.18 17.72 -11.72
N ALA A 148 -4.69 18.68 -12.53
CA ALA A 148 -5.51 19.52 -13.40
C ALA A 148 -5.61 19.04 -14.86
N ARG A 149 -5.28 17.77 -15.16
CA ARG A 149 -5.45 17.19 -16.50
C ARG A 149 -6.45 16.04 -16.48
N GLU A 150 -7.73 16.40 -16.46
CA GLU A 150 -8.83 15.58 -17.01
C GLU A 150 -9.60 16.40 -18.03
#